data_AF-R9HU58-F1
#
_entry.id   AF-R9HU58-F1
#
_cell.length_a   1.000
_cell.length_b   1.000
_cell.length_c   1.000
_cell.angle_alpha   90.00
_cell.angle_beta   90.00
_cell.angle_gamma   90.00
#
_symmetry.space_group_name_H-M   'P 1'
#
loop_
_entity.id
_entity.type
_entity.pdbx_description
1 polymer ?
#
loop_
_entity_poly.entity_id
_entity_poly.type
_entity_poly.pdbx_seq_one_letter_code
_entity_poly.pdbx_strand_id
1 'polypeptide(L)'
;MAASRKKEPGQLSVMDQFDRMKEKHPDALLLFRTGNTYEIYRQDAKKVSEILGTPVSTRTVGKEKNVDVASFPHEALDTYLPRLVRAGMRVAICEQLEDPKQKKKEQEAKHVETTSQQPINKESDMPRKKKEKTPQEEPVKTTKSAVDETTPKEKKSESQSATQGEAAERKPREPQMVTVNGDKVTHGHAYQSKTNPEDWYFTAKINGQQLKPQKMDPADLAAYQQKELTVPQLMERYYPTKLMPRVPDVSYQVANVLPGPEGNLTIDKFNVYKETDETRADYGKYKFYAQVGDKKMSTTASREDLNAYFDRVATPGQLVERNFGDRLHLQSHYEQFRLPEGIDPKGIRVAKDKEDGKWKVSADLGEGRGRTSRQELSFDDGYSLFKTKTATREQIAAKYLTEEINTKLAAPLSMEKSASMKM
;
A
#
# COMPACT_ATOMS: atom_id res chain seq x y z
N MET A 1 -46.77 -17.44 -38.96
CA MET A 1 -45.49 -17.77 -38.28
C MET A 1 -44.65 -16.50 -38.22
N ALA A 2 -43.92 -16.24 -37.13
CA ALA A 2 -43.02 -15.09 -37.01
C ALA A 2 -41.56 -15.57 -36.95
N ALA A 3 -40.70 -15.06 -37.83
CA ALA A 3 -39.31 -15.50 -37.93
C ALA A 3 -38.45 -14.83 -36.83
N SER A 4 -37.90 -15.64 -35.93
CA SER A 4 -37.06 -15.15 -34.82
C SER A 4 -35.66 -14.76 -35.30
N ARG A 5 -35.27 -13.49 -35.09
CA ARG A 5 -33.91 -13.02 -35.39
C ARG A 5 -32.98 -13.37 -34.24
N LYS A 6 -32.01 -14.27 -34.48
CA LYS A 6 -30.92 -14.54 -33.52
C LYS A 6 -30.09 -13.27 -33.31
N LYS A 7 -29.77 -12.96 -32.05
CA LYS A 7 -28.82 -11.89 -31.68
C LYS A 7 -27.40 -12.45 -31.53
N GLU A 8 -26.42 -11.56 -31.69
CA GLU A 8 -24.99 -11.84 -31.56
C GLU A 8 -24.58 -12.15 -30.12
N PRO A 9 -23.46 -12.87 -29.90
CA PRO A 9 -23.06 -13.32 -28.58
C PRO A 9 -22.43 -12.21 -27.72
N GLY A 10 -23.08 -11.91 -26.58
CA GLY A 10 -22.34 -11.79 -25.32
C GLY A 10 -21.85 -10.42 -24.86
N GLN A 11 -22.34 -9.29 -25.38
CA GLN A 11 -22.08 -8.00 -24.74
C GLN A 11 -22.81 -7.95 -23.38
N LEU A 12 -22.05 -8.01 -22.28
CA LEU A 12 -22.57 -8.02 -20.91
C LEU A 12 -23.29 -6.71 -20.60
N SER A 13 -24.49 -6.76 -20.03
CA SER A 13 -25.20 -5.56 -19.61
C SER A 13 -24.43 -4.82 -18.51
N VAL A 14 -24.58 -3.50 -18.41
CA VAL A 14 -23.93 -2.71 -17.34
C VAL A 14 -24.26 -3.28 -15.96
N MET A 15 -25.46 -3.83 -15.76
CA MET A 15 -25.83 -4.51 -14.50
C MET A 15 -25.16 -5.89 -14.34
N ASP A 16 -25.03 -6.67 -15.42
CA ASP A 16 -24.27 -7.93 -15.41
C ASP A 16 -22.77 -7.67 -15.06
N GLN A 17 -22.25 -6.48 -15.40
CA GLN A 17 -20.90 -6.02 -15.06
C GLN A 17 -20.82 -5.45 -13.63
N PHE A 18 -21.81 -4.67 -13.19
CA PHE A 18 -21.93 -4.17 -11.82
C PHE A 18 -21.90 -5.33 -10.82
N ASP A 19 -22.75 -6.35 -11.01
CA ASP A 19 -22.83 -7.48 -10.08
C ASP A 19 -21.53 -8.29 -10.03
N ARG A 20 -20.86 -8.52 -11.17
CA ARG A 20 -19.53 -9.16 -11.24
C ARG A 20 -18.41 -8.36 -10.59
N MET A 21 -18.47 -7.03 -10.66
CA MET A 21 -17.49 -6.15 -10.01
C MET A 21 -17.77 -6.00 -8.51
N LYS A 22 -19.05 -6.05 -8.12
CA LYS A 22 -19.49 -6.03 -6.72
C LYS A 22 -19.20 -7.34 -6.00
N GLU A 23 -19.28 -8.48 -6.69
CA GLU A 23 -18.81 -9.78 -6.17
C GLU A 23 -17.30 -9.77 -5.84
N LYS A 24 -16.49 -9.15 -6.72
CA LYS A 24 -15.04 -8.98 -6.49
C LYS A 24 -14.70 -7.93 -5.44
N HIS A 25 -15.55 -6.91 -5.30
CA HIS A 25 -15.31 -5.72 -4.47
C HIS A 25 -16.58 -5.32 -3.69
N PRO A 26 -17.07 -6.14 -2.75
CA PRO A 26 -18.34 -5.90 -2.05
C PRO A 26 -18.32 -4.61 -1.24
N ASP A 27 -17.19 -4.31 -0.59
CA ASP A 27 -17.00 -3.09 0.22
C ASP A 27 -16.74 -1.83 -0.63
N ALA A 28 -16.61 -1.96 -1.96
CA ALA A 28 -16.27 -0.83 -2.84
C ALA A 28 -17.53 -0.21 -3.48
N LEU A 29 -17.60 1.12 -3.42
CA LEU A 29 -18.48 1.96 -4.21
C LEU A 29 -17.97 1.96 -5.65
N LEU A 30 -18.80 1.52 -6.60
CA LEU A 30 -18.42 1.40 -8.00
C LEU A 30 -18.89 2.64 -8.78
N LEU A 31 -17.95 3.40 -9.35
CA LEU A 31 -18.21 4.49 -10.28
C LEU A 31 -18.12 3.96 -11.72
N PHE A 32 -19.25 3.75 -12.40
CA PHE A 32 -19.27 3.30 -13.79
C PHE A 32 -19.25 4.49 -14.75
N ARG A 33 -18.22 4.59 -15.61
CA ARG A 33 -18.17 5.61 -16.66
C ARG A 33 -19.19 5.28 -17.75
N THR A 34 -20.19 6.15 -17.89
CA THR A 34 -21.18 6.09 -18.96
C THR A 34 -21.12 7.43 -19.72
N GLY A 35 -20.42 7.43 -20.87
CA GLY A 35 -20.15 8.65 -21.63
C GLY A 35 -19.32 9.68 -20.84
N ASN A 36 -19.87 10.89 -20.67
CA ASN A 36 -19.25 11.98 -19.90
C ASN A 36 -19.71 12.06 -18.42
N THR A 37 -20.32 10.99 -17.90
CA THR A 37 -20.83 10.92 -16.52
C THR A 37 -20.39 9.64 -15.82
N TYR A 38 -20.14 9.73 -14.51
CA TYR A 38 -20.06 8.56 -13.64
C TYR A 38 -21.43 8.24 -13.06
N GLU A 39 -21.82 6.98 -13.11
CA GLU A 39 -23.07 6.45 -12.55
C GLU A 39 -22.80 5.47 -11.40
N ILE A 40 -23.68 5.48 -10.41
CA ILE A 40 -23.63 4.64 -9.21
C ILE A 40 -25.02 4.04 -9.00
N TYR A 41 -25.09 2.74 -8.69
CA TYR A 41 -26.34 1.97 -8.72
C TYR A 41 -26.74 1.38 -7.36
N ARG A 42 -28.04 1.08 -7.21
CA ARG A 42 -28.67 0.43 -6.05
C ARG A 42 -28.33 1.15 -4.72
N GLN A 43 -27.92 0.43 -3.67
CA GLN A 43 -27.69 1.00 -2.35
C GLN A 43 -26.55 2.03 -2.30
N ASP A 44 -25.55 1.93 -3.18
CA ASP A 44 -24.41 2.85 -3.18
C ASP A 44 -24.81 4.23 -3.75
N ALA A 45 -25.84 4.30 -4.60
CA ALA A 45 -26.42 5.56 -5.08
C ALA A 45 -26.92 6.45 -3.92
N LYS A 46 -27.55 5.84 -2.90
CA LYS A 46 -28.08 6.54 -1.72
C LYS A 46 -26.96 7.07 -0.82
N LYS A 47 -25.94 6.26 -0.55
CA LYS A 47 -24.73 6.68 0.17
C LYS A 47 -24.01 7.83 -0.55
N VAL A 48 -23.94 7.80 -1.89
CA VAL A 48 -23.36 8.89 -2.68
C VAL A 48 -24.21 10.16 -2.58
N SER A 49 -25.54 10.05 -2.64
CA SER A 49 -26.47 11.17 -2.43
C SER A 49 -26.27 11.84 -1.07
N GLU A 50 -26.11 11.05 0.00
CA GLU A 50 -25.88 11.55 1.37
C GLU A 50 -24.53 12.27 1.51
N ILE A 51 -23.46 11.75 0.88
CA ILE A 51 -22.09 12.30 1.00
C ILE A 51 -21.84 13.49 0.06
N LEU A 52 -22.40 13.47 -1.16
CA LEU A 52 -22.14 14.47 -2.20
C LEU A 52 -23.26 15.52 -2.33
N GLY A 53 -24.51 15.17 -2.04
CA GLY A 53 -25.69 15.99 -2.37
C GLY A 53 -26.23 15.77 -3.79
N THR A 54 -25.79 14.72 -4.49
CA THR A 54 -26.25 14.40 -5.85
C THR A 54 -27.66 13.78 -5.84
N PRO A 55 -28.58 14.18 -6.73
CA PRO A 55 -29.93 13.60 -6.77
C PRO A 55 -29.91 12.11 -7.15
N VAL A 56 -30.75 11.32 -6.48
CA VAL A 56 -31.05 9.93 -6.87
C VAL A 56 -32.25 9.90 -7.80
N SER A 57 -32.15 9.13 -8.88
CA SER A 57 -33.25 8.85 -9.82
C SER A 57 -33.48 7.34 -9.93
N THR A 58 -34.72 6.89 -9.74
CA THR A 58 -35.08 5.48 -9.89
C THR A 58 -35.49 5.22 -11.34
N ARG A 59 -34.70 4.43 -12.09
CA ARG A 59 -34.91 4.18 -13.53
C ARG A 59 -34.63 2.73 -13.94
N THR A 60 -34.95 2.37 -15.19
CA THR A 60 -34.64 1.04 -15.74
C THR A 60 -33.23 1.06 -16.33
N VAL A 61 -32.38 0.11 -15.93
CA VAL A 61 -30.98 -0.01 -16.38
C VAL A 61 -30.76 -1.39 -17.00
N GLY A 62 -30.60 -1.41 -18.33
CA GLY A 62 -30.43 -2.65 -19.10
C GLY A 62 -31.67 -3.56 -19.02
N LYS A 63 -31.57 -4.63 -18.24
CA LYS A 63 -32.69 -5.58 -17.98
C LYS A 63 -33.41 -5.30 -16.65
N GLU A 64 -32.77 -4.59 -15.72
CA GLU A 64 -33.28 -4.41 -14.36
C GLU A 64 -34.15 -3.16 -14.26
N LYS A 65 -35.36 -3.31 -13.71
CA LYS A 65 -36.33 -2.22 -13.52
C LYS A 65 -36.19 -1.64 -12.11
N ASN A 66 -36.48 -0.35 -11.97
CA ASN A 66 -36.49 0.37 -10.70
C ASN A 66 -35.14 0.33 -9.95
N VAL A 67 -34.04 0.51 -10.68
CA VAL A 67 -32.71 0.70 -10.10
C VAL A 67 -32.56 2.14 -9.65
N ASP A 68 -32.19 2.36 -8.39
CA ASP A 68 -31.79 3.67 -7.88
C ASP A 68 -30.42 4.06 -8.47
N VAL A 69 -30.33 5.22 -9.10
CA VAL A 69 -29.12 5.72 -9.79
C VAL A 69 -28.79 7.14 -9.32
N ALA A 70 -27.56 7.33 -8.84
CA ALA A 70 -26.96 8.65 -8.66
C ALA A 70 -25.89 8.85 -9.72
N SER A 71 -25.66 10.08 -10.17
CA SER A 71 -24.62 10.38 -11.16
C SER A 71 -24.01 11.77 -10.98
N PHE A 72 -22.82 11.96 -11.56
CA PHE A 72 -22.14 13.25 -11.65
C PHE A 72 -21.26 13.36 -12.91
N PRO A 73 -20.95 14.58 -13.41
CA PRO A 73 -20.09 14.78 -14.58
C PRO A 73 -18.68 14.25 -14.36
N HIS A 74 -18.04 13.71 -15.41
CA HIS A 74 -16.66 13.21 -15.36
C HIS A 74 -15.68 14.25 -14.79
N GLU A 75 -15.81 15.51 -15.22
CA GLU A 75 -14.99 16.65 -14.75
C GLU A 75 -15.09 16.90 -13.23
N ALA A 76 -16.19 16.49 -12.58
CA ALA A 76 -16.37 16.64 -11.15
C ALA A 76 -15.68 15.51 -10.33
N LEU A 77 -15.09 14.50 -10.98
CA LEU A 77 -14.41 13.38 -10.31
C LEU A 77 -13.32 13.87 -9.35
N ASP A 78 -12.45 14.79 -9.77
CA ASP A 78 -11.34 15.29 -8.94
C ASP A 78 -11.83 16.09 -7.72
N THR A 79 -13.07 16.61 -7.76
CA THR A 79 -13.71 17.29 -6.63
C THR A 79 -14.43 16.31 -5.69
N TYR A 80 -15.09 15.28 -6.25
CA TYR A 80 -15.96 14.37 -5.50
C TYR A 80 -15.26 13.09 -5.00
N LEU A 81 -14.29 12.56 -5.73
CA LEU A 81 -13.50 11.40 -5.30
C LEU A 81 -12.80 11.67 -3.95
N PRO A 82 -12.17 12.84 -3.70
CA PRO A 82 -11.62 13.17 -2.37
C PRO A 82 -12.68 13.40 -1.28
N ARG A 83 -13.95 13.65 -1.61
CA ARG A 83 -15.06 13.72 -0.63
C ARG A 83 -15.52 12.31 -0.23
N LEU A 84 -15.74 11.43 -1.21
CA LEU A 84 -16.08 10.02 -0.97
C LEU A 84 -15.01 9.31 -0.14
N VAL A 85 -13.73 9.49 -0.46
CA VAL A 85 -12.61 8.88 0.27
C VAL A 85 -12.48 9.42 1.70
N ARG A 86 -12.70 10.73 1.93
CA ARG A 86 -12.74 11.31 3.31
C ARG A 86 -13.91 10.76 4.13
N ALA A 87 -15.05 10.47 3.51
CA ALA A 87 -16.19 9.80 4.15
C ALA A 87 -15.95 8.29 4.42
N GLY A 88 -14.73 7.77 4.22
CA GLY A 88 -14.37 6.37 4.47
C GLY A 88 -14.80 5.41 3.36
N MET A 89 -15.42 5.88 2.28
CA MET A 89 -15.85 5.02 1.18
C MET A 89 -14.65 4.57 0.36
N ARG A 90 -14.47 3.25 0.24
CA ARG A 90 -13.54 2.67 -0.74
C ARG A 90 -14.18 2.80 -2.11
N VAL A 91 -13.55 3.55 -3.02
CA VAL A 91 -14.07 3.79 -4.37
C VAL A 91 -13.28 2.99 -5.40
N ALA A 92 -13.98 2.37 -6.34
CA ALA A 92 -13.40 1.76 -7.54
C ALA A 92 -13.98 2.44 -8.79
N ILE A 93 -13.11 2.86 -9.69
CA ILE A 93 -13.49 3.52 -10.95
C ILE A 93 -13.49 2.47 -12.06
N CYS A 94 -14.63 2.32 -12.73
CA CYS A 94 -14.85 1.39 -13.82
C CYS A 94 -14.90 2.19 -15.14
N GLU A 95 -13.73 2.38 -15.74
CA GLU A 95 -13.59 2.99 -17.07
C GLU A 95 -14.07 2.04 -18.17
N GLN A 96 -14.74 2.58 -19.19
CA GLN A 96 -15.09 1.83 -20.40
C GLN A 96 -13.87 1.66 -21.29
N LEU A 97 -13.32 0.44 -21.35
CA LEU A 97 -12.27 0.08 -22.30
C LEU A 97 -12.86 -0.05 -23.72
N GLU A 98 -12.71 1.01 -24.51
CA GLU A 98 -13.17 1.05 -25.90
C GLU A 98 -12.19 0.36 -26.85
N ASP A 99 -12.71 -0.59 -27.63
CA ASP A 99 -11.97 -1.26 -28.69
C ASP A 99 -11.45 -0.21 -29.71
N PRO A 100 -10.18 -0.28 -30.14
CA PRO A 100 -9.61 0.71 -31.09
C PRO A 100 -10.32 0.74 -32.46
N LYS A 101 -11.20 -0.24 -32.74
CA LYS A 101 -12.08 -0.28 -33.91
C LYS A 101 -13.27 0.67 -33.83
N GLN A 102 -13.73 1.06 -32.64
CA GLN A 102 -14.86 1.98 -32.48
C GLN A 102 -14.47 3.44 -32.73
N LYS A 103 -13.25 3.85 -32.33
CA LYS A 103 -12.72 5.21 -32.56
C LYS A 103 -12.80 5.66 -34.03
N LYS A 104 -12.66 4.74 -34.99
CA LYS A 104 -12.75 5.08 -36.41
C LYS A 104 -14.15 5.54 -36.82
N LYS A 105 -15.23 4.98 -36.25
CA LYS A 105 -16.61 5.42 -36.55
C LYS A 105 -16.94 6.79 -35.97
N GLU A 106 -16.43 7.14 -34.79
CA GLU A 106 -16.61 8.49 -34.25
C GLU A 106 -15.73 9.53 -34.98
N GLN A 107 -14.56 9.13 -35.47
CA GLN A 107 -13.75 10.00 -36.34
C GLN A 107 -14.43 10.22 -37.71
N GLU A 108 -15.01 9.19 -38.30
CA GLU A 108 -15.84 9.30 -39.52
C GLU A 108 -17.06 10.22 -39.30
N ALA A 109 -17.73 10.15 -38.13
CA ALA A 109 -18.82 11.06 -37.78
C ALA A 109 -18.37 12.52 -37.60
N LYS A 110 -17.21 12.76 -36.98
CA LYS A 110 -16.67 14.12 -36.73
C LYS A 110 -16.03 14.79 -37.95
N HIS A 111 -15.82 14.06 -39.06
CA HIS A 111 -15.17 14.60 -40.26
C HIS A 111 -16.16 15.13 -41.32
N VAL A 112 -17.47 15.01 -41.11
CA VAL A 112 -18.50 15.47 -42.07
C VAL A 112 -18.82 16.96 -41.95
N GLU A 113 -18.56 17.58 -40.78
CA GLU A 113 -18.96 18.96 -40.48
C GLU A 113 -17.87 20.02 -40.70
N THR A 114 -16.66 19.65 -41.13
CA THR A 114 -15.52 20.59 -41.25
C THR A 114 -14.81 20.52 -42.61
N THR A 115 -14.82 21.66 -43.31
CA THR A 115 -13.94 22.03 -44.43
C THR A 115 -14.22 21.43 -45.82
N SER A 116 -14.73 22.31 -46.69
CA SER A 116 -14.76 22.19 -48.16
C SER A 116 -13.36 22.34 -48.79
N GLN A 117 -13.25 22.05 -50.10
CA GLN A 117 -12.12 22.32 -51.03
C GLN A 117 -11.05 21.21 -51.24
N GLN A 118 -11.36 20.31 -52.19
CA GLN A 118 -10.53 19.72 -53.29
C GLN A 118 -9.12 19.07 -53.09
N PRO A 119 -8.67 18.16 -54.00
CA PRO A 119 -7.76 17.06 -53.65
C PRO A 119 -6.48 16.87 -54.53
N ILE A 120 -5.54 16.01 -54.08
CA ILE A 120 -4.46 15.40 -54.89
C ILE A 120 -4.25 13.90 -54.46
N ASN A 121 -3.67 13.06 -55.33
CA ASN A 121 -3.83 11.58 -55.36
C ASN A 121 -2.59 10.72 -54.99
N LYS A 122 -2.84 9.44 -54.61
CA LYS A 122 -2.18 8.13 -54.99
C LYS A 122 -2.28 7.08 -53.85
N GLU A 123 -2.72 5.83 -54.04
CA GLU A 123 -2.16 4.66 -54.77
C GLU A 123 -0.83 4.13 -54.19
N SER A 124 -0.62 2.83 -53.89
CA SER A 124 -1.47 1.60 -53.90
C SER A 124 -1.12 0.70 -52.67
N ASP A 125 -1.28 -0.63 -52.50
CA ASP A 125 -1.61 -1.80 -53.36
C ASP A 125 -2.18 -3.01 -52.53
N MET A 126 -2.06 -4.26 -53.03
CA MET A 126 -2.52 -5.54 -52.46
C MET A 126 -1.46 -6.67 -52.74
N PRO A 127 -1.69 -8.02 -52.70
CA PRO A 127 -2.70 -8.90 -52.05
C PRO A 127 -2.16 -10.25 -51.41
N ARG A 128 -3.06 -11.03 -50.78
CA ARG A 128 -3.03 -12.54 -50.56
C ARG A 128 -2.04 -13.09 -49.49
N LYS A 129 -2.14 -14.34 -48.97
CA LYS A 129 -2.92 -15.56 -49.33
C LYS A 129 -3.31 -16.44 -48.09
N LYS A 130 -4.09 -17.53 -48.26
CA LYS A 130 -4.67 -18.42 -47.22
C LYS A 130 -3.98 -19.81 -47.08
N LYS A 131 -4.17 -20.51 -45.93
CA LYS A 131 -4.70 -21.91 -45.70
C LYS A 131 -4.63 -22.24 -44.18
N GLU A 132 -5.53 -22.95 -43.46
CA GLU A 132 -6.18 -24.29 -43.58
C GLU A 132 -5.27 -25.50 -43.20
N LYS A 133 -5.67 -26.54 -42.43
CA LYS A 133 -6.91 -26.85 -41.64
C LYS A 133 -6.82 -28.16 -40.78
N THR A 134 -7.26 -28.13 -39.51
CA THR A 134 -8.10 -29.17 -38.77
C THR A 134 -7.64 -30.67 -38.72
N PRO A 135 -8.46 -31.69 -38.33
CA PRO A 135 -8.58 -32.18 -36.92
C PRO A 135 -8.61 -33.75 -36.75
N GLN A 136 -8.84 -34.27 -35.53
CA GLN A 136 -9.63 -35.49 -35.13
C GLN A 136 -9.34 -35.90 -33.65
N GLU A 137 -10.00 -36.88 -32.98
CA GLU A 137 -11.43 -37.10 -32.65
C GLU A 137 -11.56 -38.19 -31.53
N GLU A 138 -12.72 -38.29 -30.85
CA GLU A 138 -13.06 -39.30 -29.79
C GLU A 138 -13.64 -40.62 -30.42
N PRO A 139 -13.96 -41.78 -29.72
CA PRO A 139 -14.59 -41.89 -28.37
C PRO A 139 -14.42 -43.18 -27.47
N VAL A 140 -14.61 -42.98 -26.14
CA VAL A 140 -15.40 -43.72 -25.11
C VAL A 140 -15.86 -45.21 -25.28
N LYS A 141 -15.60 -46.11 -24.30
CA LYS A 141 -16.61 -46.87 -23.47
C LYS A 141 -16.14 -47.93 -22.41
N THR A 142 -16.66 -47.76 -21.18
CA THR A 142 -17.15 -48.69 -20.10
C THR A 142 -17.23 -50.23 -20.33
N THR A 143 -17.19 -51.19 -19.36
CA THR A 143 -17.02 -51.33 -17.87
C THR A 143 -17.02 -52.84 -17.49
N LYS A 144 -16.58 -53.32 -16.29
CA LYS A 144 -17.42 -53.77 -15.12
C LYS A 144 -16.64 -54.58 -14.03
N SER A 145 -17.21 -54.67 -12.80
CA SER A 145 -17.37 -55.80 -11.81
C SER A 145 -16.31 -56.92 -11.60
N ALA A 146 -16.13 -57.57 -10.42
CA ALA A 146 -16.63 -57.40 -9.03
C ALA A 146 -16.00 -58.42 -8.02
N VAL A 147 -16.04 -58.13 -6.67
CA VAL A 147 -16.23 -59.08 -5.51
C VAL A 147 -15.09 -60.10 -5.18
N ASP A 148 -14.72 -60.52 -3.94
CA ASP A 148 -15.29 -60.41 -2.56
C ASP A 148 -14.27 -60.38 -1.36
N GLU A 149 -14.81 -60.33 -0.12
CA GLU A 149 -14.30 -60.65 1.26
C GLU A 149 -12.82 -61.12 1.51
N THR A 150 -12.13 -60.71 2.60
CA THR A 150 -12.40 -61.00 4.05
C THR A 150 -11.60 -60.07 5.02
N THR A 151 -11.84 -60.15 6.34
CA THR A 151 -11.18 -59.39 7.44
C THR A 151 -10.80 -60.33 8.63
N PRO A 152 -10.26 -59.92 9.82
CA PRO A 152 -9.68 -58.63 10.28
C PRO A 152 -8.31 -58.74 11.04
N LYS A 153 -7.62 -57.61 11.32
CA LYS A 153 -6.98 -57.33 12.64
C LYS A 153 -6.56 -55.85 12.87
N GLU A 154 -6.26 -55.52 14.13
CA GLU A 154 -6.34 -54.17 14.72
C GLU A 154 -5.15 -53.21 14.50
N LYS A 155 -5.44 -51.90 14.71
CA LYS A 155 -4.53 -50.77 15.05
C LYS A 155 -3.57 -50.35 13.90
N LYS A 156 -3.28 -49.07 13.69
CA LYS A 156 -3.36 -47.88 14.57
C LYS A 156 -3.82 -46.62 13.78
N SER A 157 -3.96 -45.49 14.46
CA SER A 157 -4.49 -44.22 13.90
C SER A 157 -3.58 -43.55 12.87
N GLU A 158 -4.07 -43.33 11.65
CA GLU A 158 -3.59 -42.26 10.77
C GLU A 158 -4.66 -41.81 9.74
N SER A 159 -4.45 -40.63 9.16
CA SER A 159 -5.03 -40.08 7.91
C SER A 159 -6.46 -40.45 7.48
N GLN A 160 -7.35 -39.45 7.45
CA GLN A 160 -8.38 -39.35 6.40
C GLN A 160 -8.42 -37.96 5.77
N SER A 161 -8.19 -37.93 4.45
CA SER A 161 -8.30 -36.77 3.58
C SER A 161 -9.48 -36.94 2.61
N ALA A 162 -10.65 -36.41 2.97
CA ALA A 162 -11.83 -36.22 2.13
C ALA A 162 -12.74 -35.16 2.82
N THR A 163 -13.67 -34.46 2.16
CA THR A 163 -14.17 -34.54 0.79
C THR A 163 -14.51 -33.12 0.30
N GLN A 164 -14.66 -32.90 -1.01
CA GLN A 164 -15.51 -31.80 -1.49
C GLN A 164 -16.97 -32.18 -1.23
N GLY A 165 -17.71 -31.36 -0.46
CA GLY A 165 -19.11 -31.60 -0.16
C GLY A 165 -19.78 -30.35 0.43
N GLU A 166 -20.75 -29.84 -0.32
CA GLU A 166 -21.79 -28.85 0.06
C GLU A 166 -21.38 -27.49 0.65
N ALA A 167 -22.24 -26.50 0.43
CA ALA A 167 -22.14 -25.17 1.01
C ALA A 167 -22.69 -25.16 2.45
N ALA A 168 -22.12 -26.01 3.32
CA ALA A 168 -22.49 -26.06 4.73
C ALA A 168 -22.29 -24.70 5.41
N GLU A 169 -23.36 -24.16 5.99
CA GLU A 169 -23.36 -22.86 6.68
C GLU A 169 -22.35 -22.91 7.84
N ARG A 170 -21.23 -22.20 7.66
CA ARG A 170 -20.09 -22.32 8.56
C ARG A 170 -20.39 -21.62 9.89
N LYS A 171 -20.83 -22.41 10.88
CA LYS A 171 -20.92 -22.00 12.29
C LYS A 171 -19.68 -21.16 12.66
N PRO A 172 -19.85 -19.96 13.24
CA PRO A 172 -18.72 -19.10 13.58
C PRO A 172 -17.70 -19.84 14.44
N ARG A 173 -16.47 -19.93 13.95
CA ARG A 173 -15.35 -20.40 14.78
C ARG A 173 -15.08 -19.34 15.83
N GLU A 174 -14.77 -19.77 17.04
CA GLU A 174 -14.32 -18.87 18.10
C GLU A 174 -13.07 -18.11 17.65
N PRO A 175 -12.93 -16.81 18.00
CA PRO A 175 -11.80 -16.01 17.57
C PRO A 175 -10.50 -16.53 18.20
N GLN A 176 -9.46 -16.68 17.40
CA GLN A 176 -8.12 -17.09 17.86
C GLN A 176 -7.48 -16.03 18.77
N MET A 177 -7.87 -14.76 18.60
CA MET A 177 -7.64 -13.67 19.56
C MET A 177 -8.63 -12.52 19.30
N VAL A 178 -8.76 -11.62 20.26
CA VAL A 178 -9.46 -10.34 20.11
C VAL A 178 -8.42 -9.22 20.27
N THR A 179 -8.44 -8.20 19.41
CA THR A 179 -7.51 -7.06 19.49
C THR A 179 -7.92 -6.09 20.61
N VAL A 180 -7.03 -5.18 21.00
CA VAL A 180 -7.35 -4.12 21.97
C VAL A 180 -8.52 -3.21 21.53
N ASN A 181 -8.81 -3.19 20.22
CA ASN A 181 -9.93 -2.44 19.63
C ASN A 181 -11.24 -3.26 19.60
N GLY A 182 -11.26 -4.46 20.17
CA GLY A 182 -12.39 -5.40 20.12
C GLY A 182 -12.54 -6.16 18.80
N ASP A 183 -11.60 -6.03 17.86
CA ASP A 183 -11.69 -6.74 16.58
C ASP A 183 -11.42 -8.23 16.75
N LYS A 184 -12.23 -9.09 16.10
CA LYS A 184 -12.13 -10.54 16.22
C LYS A 184 -11.22 -11.11 15.13
N VAL A 185 -10.06 -11.65 15.53
CA VAL A 185 -9.16 -12.37 14.64
C VAL A 185 -9.64 -13.82 14.53
N THR A 186 -10.36 -14.14 13.47
CA THR A 186 -11.04 -15.45 13.35
C THR A 186 -10.19 -16.54 12.72
N HIS A 187 -9.15 -16.18 11.98
CA HIS A 187 -8.24 -17.13 11.34
C HIS A 187 -6.94 -16.48 10.85
N GLY A 188 -5.81 -16.75 11.52
CA GLY A 188 -4.46 -16.60 10.99
C GLY A 188 -3.92 -17.93 10.44
N HIS A 189 -3.15 -17.88 9.35
CA HIS A 189 -2.39 -19.01 8.83
C HIS A 189 -1.22 -18.56 7.94
N ALA A 190 -0.21 -19.42 7.83
CA ALA A 190 0.79 -19.34 6.77
C ALA A 190 0.38 -20.21 5.56
N TYR A 191 0.77 -19.79 4.36
CA TYR A 191 0.63 -20.57 3.11
C TYR A 191 1.79 -20.32 2.15
N GLN A 192 2.12 -21.32 1.32
CA GLN A 192 3.15 -21.24 0.28
C GLN A 192 2.65 -20.51 -0.97
N SER A 193 3.50 -19.73 -1.64
CA SER A 193 3.14 -19.05 -2.88
C SER A 193 2.85 -20.03 -4.02
N LYS A 194 1.96 -19.62 -4.93
CA LYS A 194 1.65 -20.35 -6.17
C LYS A 194 2.63 -20.06 -7.31
N THR A 195 3.51 -19.06 -7.16
CA THR A 195 4.50 -18.66 -8.18
C THR A 195 5.93 -19.08 -7.81
N ASN A 196 6.30 -18.93 -6.55
CA ASN A 196 7.65 -19.17 -6.03
C ASN A 196 7.57 -20.10 -4.81
N PRO A 197 7.94 -21.39 -4.91
CA PRO A 197 7.84 -22.33 -3.78
C PRO A 197 8.57 -21.87 -2.50
N GLU A 198 9.66 -21.10 -2.64
CA GLU A 198 10.42 -20.54 -1.51
C GLU A 198 9.68 -19.40 -0.78
N ASP A 199 8.71 -18.73 -1.42
CA ASP A 199 7.98 -17.63 -0.81
C ASP A 199 6.80 -18.14 0.02
N TRP A 200 6.93 -18.11 1.34
CA TRP A 200 5.82 -18.32 2.27
C TRP A 200 5.20 -16.98 2.69
N TYR A 201 3.89 -16.99 2.92
CA TYR A 201 3.10 -15.83 3.28
C TYR A 201 2.21 -16.09 4.51
N PHE A 202 2.28 -15.21 5.50
CA PHE A 202 1.30 -15.15 6.59
C PHE A 202 0.14 -14.23 6.21
N THR A 203 -1.08 -14.61 6.60
CA THR A 203 -2.26 -13.74 6.52
C THR A 203 -3.30 -14.10 7.57
N ALA A 204 -4.04 -13.09 8.02
CA ALA A 204 -5.11 -13.24 9.00
C ALA A 204 -6.44 -12.64 8.54
N LYS A 205 -7.54 -13.15 9.10
CA LYS A 205 -8.87 -12.56 8.99
C LYS A 205 -9.24 -11.80 10.26
N ILE A 206 -9.55 -10.52 10.12
CA ILE A 206 -10.06 -9.65 11.19
C ILE A 206 -11.48 -9.24 10.82
N ASN A 207 -12.44 -9.45 11.72
CA ASN A 207 -13.87 -9.16 11.50
C ASN A 207 -14.41 -9.77 10.18
N GLY A 208 -13.86 -10.92 9.76
CA GLY A 208 -14.16 -11.60 8.49
C GLY A 208 -13.33 -11.15 7.28
N GLN A 209 -12.77 -9.93 7.30
CA GLN A 209 -11.96 -9.37 6.23
C GLN A 209 -10.53 -9.96 6.23
N GLN A 210 -10.05 -10.42 5.07
CA GLN A 210 -8.68 -10.93 4.91
C GLN A 210 -7.68 -9.76 4.82
N LEU A 211 -6.63 -9.79 5.63
CA LEU A 211 -5.51 -8.85 5.54
C LEU A 211 -4.62 -9.13 4.31
N LYS A 212 -4.00 -8.10 3.74
CA LYS A 212 -3.03 -8.25 2.65
C LYS A 212 -1.89 -9.18 3.11
N PRO A 213 -1.63 -10.32 2.43
CA PRO A 213 -0.60 -11.26 2.85
C PRO A 213 0.79 -10.65 2.98
N GLN A 214 1.56 -11.18 3.91
CA GLN A 214 2.91 -10.74 4.27
C GLN A 214 3.91 -11.86 4.01
N LYS A 215 4.98 -11.62 3.24
CA LYS A 215 6.04 -12.62 3.07
C LYS A 215 6.67 -12.90 4.44
N MET A 216 6.82 -14.16 4.78
CA MET A 216 7.44 -14.61 6.03
C MET A 216 8.96 -14.62 5.93
N ASP A 217 9.60 -14.39 7.08
CA ASP A 217 11.00 -14.72 7.31
C ASP A 217 11.20 -16.25 7.42
N PRO A 218 12.30 -16.83 6.89
CA PRO A 218 12.59 -18.25 7.01
C PRO A 218 12.65 -18.78 8.46
N ALA A 219 13.12 -17.98 9.42
CA ALA A 219 13.15 -18.38 10.84
C ALA A 219 11.74 -18.46 11.43
N ASP A 220 10.87 -17.51 11.09
CA ASP A 220 9.46 -17.53 11.53
C ASP A 220 8.68 -18.68 10.92
N LEU A 221 8.99 -19.04 9.67
CA LEU A 221 8.43 -20.21 9.00
C LEU A 221 8.86 -21.50 9.73
N ALA A 222 10.13 -21.65 10.06
CA ALA A 222 10.64 -22.81 10.79
C ALA A 222 10.00 -22.93 12.19
N ALA A 223 9.89 -21.83 12.94
CA ALA A 223 9.25 -21.80 14.25
C ALA A 223 7.73 -22.06 14.17
N TYR A 224 7.05 -21.57 13.12
CA TYR A 224 5.63 -21.88 12.89
C TYR A 224 5.40 -23.35 12.51
N GLN A 225 6.26 -23.94 11.67
CA GLN A 225 6.20 -25.37 11.32
C GLN A 225 6.44 -26.26 12.55
N GLN A 226 7.34 -25.85 13.45
CA GLN A 226 7.60 -26.50 14.74
C GLN A 226 6.52 -26.19 15.81
N LYS A 227 5.56 -25.30 15.51
CA LYS A 227 4.48 -24.82 16.41
C LYS A 227 4.96 -24.02 17.62
N GLU A 228 6.21 -23.55 17.61
CA GLU A 228 6.77 -22.65 18.62
C GLU A 228 6.21 -21.22 18.47
N LEU A 229 5.88 -20.83 17.24
CA LEU A 229 5.36 -19.50 16.91
C LEU A 229 3.84 -19.53 16.69
N THR A 230 3.11 -18.82 17.56
CA THR A 230 1.64 -18.81 17.60
C THR A 230 1.02 -17.72 16.71
N VAL A 231 -0.30 -17.81 16.45
CA VAL A 231 -1.03 -16.80 15.66
C VAL A 231 -0.96 -15.39 16.27
N PRO A 232 -1.09 -15.18 17.61
CA PRO A 232 -0.85 -13.87 18.21
C PRO A 232 0.55 -13.29 17.95
N GLN A 233 1.61 -14.08 18.09
CA GLN A 233 2.98 -13.63 17.83
C GLN A 233 3.20 -13.31 16.33
N LEU A 234 2.58 -14.09 15.42
CA LEU A 234 2.57 -13.76 13.99
C LEU A 234 1.76 -12.49 13.69
N MET A 235 0.66 -12.23 14.41
CA MET A 235 -0.10 -10.99 14.30
C MET A 235 0.73 -9.78 14.77
N GLU A 236 1.46 -9.90 15.88
CA GLU A 236 2.39 -8.87 16.38
C GLU A 236 3.51 -8.59 15.38
N ARG A 237 4.11 -9.64 14.80
CA ARG A 237 5.29 -9.53 13.92
C ARG A 237 4.97 -9.07 12.51
N TYR A 238 3.81 -9.45 11.96
CA TYR A 238 3.43 -9.14 10.57
C TYR A 238 2.34 -8.08 10.41
N TYR A 239 1.57 -7.79 11.46
CA TYR A 239 0.49 -6.81 11.47
C TYR A 239 0.41 -5.99 12.79
N PRO A 240 1.52 -5.45 13.33
CA PRO A 240 1.55 -4.83 14.67
C PRO A 240 0.49 -3.73 14.86
N THR A 241 0.30 -2.89 13.83
CA THR A 241 -0.69 -1.80 13.84
C THR A 241 -2.15 -2.26 13.99
N LYS A 242 -2.46 -3.53 13.70
CA LYS A 242 -3.80 -4.11 13.93
C LYS A 242 -4.05 -4.45 15.41
N LEU A 243 -2.99 -4.55 16.20
CA LEU A 243 -3.05 -4.82 17.65
C LEU A 243 -2.86 -3.56 18.50
N MET A 244 -2.42 -2.45 17.89
CA MET A 244 -2.31 -1.15 18.56
C MET A 244 -3.70 -0.49 18.75
N PRO A 245 -3.89 0.31 19.81
CA PRO A 245 -5.13 1.05 20.03
C PRO A 245 -5.32 2.12 18.96
N ARG A 246 -6.53 2.21 18.40
CA ARG A 246 -6.88 3.29 17.46
C ARG A 246 -6.95 4.63 18.17
N VAL A 247 -6.36 5.64 17.54
CA VAL A 247 -6.45 7.04 17.93
C VAL A 247 -7.91 7.49 17.80
N PRO A 248 -8.51 8.13 18.83
CA PRO A 248 -9.89 8.60 18.75
C PRO A 248 -10.12 9.61 17.62
N ASP A 249 -11.28 9.56 16.96
CA ASP A 249 -11.60 10.44 15.83
C ASP A 249 -11.53 11.94 16.19
N VAL A 250 -11.79 12.31 17.44
CA VAL A 250 -11.60 13.70 17.93
C VAL A 250 -10.14 14.16 17.82
N SER A 251 -9.16 13.28 17.99
CA SER A 251 -7.72 13.59 17.84
C SER A 251 -7.29 13.77 16.38
N TYR A 252 -8.16 13.46 15.41
CA TYR A 252 -8.00 13.85 14.01
C TYR A 252 -8.72 15.17 13.67
N GLN A 253 -9.61 15.66 14.55
CA GLN A 253 -10.41 16.89 14.35
C GLN A 253 -9.83 18.09 15.10
N VAL A 254 -9.16 17.88 16.24
CA VAL A 254 -8.35 18.92 16.91
C VAL A 254 -7.30 19.44 15.93
N ALA A 255 -7.02 20.75 15.99
CA ALA A 255 -5.99 21.38 15.16
C ALA A 255 -4.65 20.63 15.31
N ASN A 256 -4.12 20.12 14.19
CA ASN A 256 -2.89 19.35 14.17
C ASN A 256 -1.70 20.31 14.30
N VAL A 257 -1.40 20.69 15.55
CA VAL A 257 -0.36 21.64 15.91
C VAL A 257 0.85 20.90 16.49
N LEU A 258 2.05 21.25 16.05
CA LEU A 258 3.32 20.75 16.56
C LEU A 258 4.15 21.87 17.21
N PRO A 259 4.91 21.59 18.28
CA PRO A 259 5.86 22.55 18.86
C PRO A 259 7.06 22.73 17.94
N GLY A 260 7.11 23.84 17.22
CA GLY A 260 8.21 24.21 16.32
C GLY A 260 9.24 25.15 16.96
N PRO A 261 10.34 25.44 16.23
CA PRO A 261 11.48 26.22 16.75
C PRO A 261 11.15 27.68 17.08
N GLU A 262 10.15 28.26 16.40
CA GLU A 262 9.73 29.66 16.57
C GLU A 262 8.28 29.75 17.13
N GLY A 263 7.78 28.64 17.68
CA GLY A 263 6.42 28.51 18.21
C GLY A 263 5.60 27.41 17.53
N ASN A 264 4.29 27.44 17.76
CA ASN A 264 3.35 26.41 17.29
C ASN A 264 3.19 26.41 15.75
N LEU A 265 3.44 25.25 15.13
CA LEU A 265 3.29 25.01 13.70
C LEU A 265 1.96 24.29 13.42
N THR A 266 1.09 24.89 12.61
CA THR A 266 -0.17 24.28 12.16
C THR A 266 0.06 23.41 10.93
N ILE A 267 -0.43 22.17 10.93
CA ILE A 267 -0.48 21.29 9.76
C ILE A 267 -1.81 21.53 9.03
N ASP A 268 -1.78 22.34 7.98
CA ASP A 268 -2.97 22.70 7.19
C ASP A 268 -3.49 21.52 6.36
N LYS A 269 -2.60 20.61 5.96
CA LYS A 269 -2.93 19.47 5.11
C LYS A 269 -1.92 18.34 5.30
N PHE A 270 -2.43 17.14 5.53
CA PHE A 270 -1.65 15.90 5.47
C PHE A 270 -2.42 14.87 4.65
N ASN A 271 -1.76 14.22 3.68
CA ASN A 271 -2.37 13.14 2.91
C ASN A 271 -1.34 12.16 2.35
N VAL A 272 -1.77 10.93 2.13
CA VAL A 272 -1.02 9.93 1.35
C VAL A 272 -1.37 10.07 -0.13
N TYR A 273 -0.39 9.88 -1.00
CA TYR A 273 -0.60 9.70 -2.45
C TYR A 273 0.35 8.62 -2.98
N LYS A 274 0.19 8.20 -4.23
CA LYS A 274 1.11 7.30 -4.93
C LYS A 274 1.86 8.11 -5.98
N GLU A 275 3.17 7.94 -6.09
CA GLU A 275 3.95 8.62 -7.12
C GLU A 275 3.62 8.07 -8.51
N THR A 276 3.33 8.96 -9.46
CA THR A 276 2.90 8.64 -10.82
C THR A 276 3.85 9.18 -11.90
N ASP A 277 4.83 9.99 -11.50
CA ASP A 277 5.88 10.49 -12.40
C ASP A 277 6.94 9.40 -12.65
N GLU A 278 6.87 8.79 -13.84
CA GLU A 278 7.76 7.68 -14.27
C GLU A 278 9.24 8.10 -14.38
N THR A 279 9.55 9.39 -14.38
CA THR A 279 10.94 9.88 -14.39
C THR A 279 11.62 9.77 -13.02
N ARG A 280 10.87 9.46 -11.95
CA ARG A 280 11.38 9.47 -10.57
C ARG A 280 11.80 8.10 -10.06
N ALA A 281 12.90 8.07 -9.32
CA ALA A 281 13.37 6.89 -8.57
C ALA A 281 12.41 6.43 -7.44
N ASP A 282 11.36 7.19 -7.15
CA ASP A 282 10.26 6.79 -6.26
C ASP A 282 8.90 6.59 -6.98
N TYR A 283 8.88 6.48 -8.32
CA TYR A 283 7.71 6.05 -9.08
C TYR A 283 7.04 4.81 -8.48
N GLY A 284 5.72 4.82 -8.43
CA GLY A 284 4.93 3.71 -7.93
C GLY A 284 4.90 3.55 -6.41
N LYS A 285 5.79 4.21 -5.66
CA LYS A 285 5.82 4.19 -4.19
C LYS A 285 4.72 5.07 -3.62
N TYR A 286 4.27 4.78 -2.40
CA TYR A 286 3.38 5.67 -1.67
C TYR A 286 4.20 6.73 -0.93
N LYS A 287 3.69 7.96 -0.94
CA LYS A 287 4.36 9.15 -0.41
C LYS A 287 3.42 9.88 0.53
N PHE A 288 4.00 10.40 1.61
CA PHE A 288 3.31 11.39 2.44
C PHE A 288 3.51 12.77 1.83
N TYR A 289 2.44 13.57 1.85
CA TYR A 289 2.45 14.99 1.58
C TYR A 289 2.04 15.72 2.86
N ALA A 290 2.78 16.76 3.23
CA ALA A 290 2.40 17.71 4.27
C ALA A 290 2.46 19.15 3.74
N GLN A 291 1.52 19.97 4.22
CA GLN A 291 1.62 21.42 4.25
C GLN A 291 1.59 21.86 5.71
N VAL A 292 2.56 22.69 6.09
CA VAL A 292 2.75 23.23 7.44
C VAL A 292 3.05 24.73 7.31
N GLY A 293 2.02 25.55 7.35
CA GLY A 293 2.05 26.94 6.90
C GLY A 293 2.44 27.01 5.42
N ASP A 294 3.48 27.80 5.11
CA ASP A 294 4.02 27.94 3.76
C ASP A 294 4.89 26.74 3.32
N LYS A 295 5.43 25.95 4.27
CA LYS A 295 6.26 24.78 3.94
C LYS A 295 5.39 23.67 3.35
N LYS A 296 5.64 23.31 2.09
CA LYS A 296 5.02 22.18 1.37
C LYS A 296 6.08 21.13 1.07
N MET A 297 5.83 19.89 1.48
CA MET A 297 6.85 18.84 1.50
C MET A 297 6.27 17.45 1.22
N SER A 298 7.11 16.57 0.68
CA SER A 298 6.78 15.15 0.53
C SER A 298 7.98 14.24 0.77
N THR A 299 7.71 12.99 1.11
CA THR A 299 8.71 11.92 1.25
C THR A 299 8.09 10.56 0.92
N THR A 300 8.90 9.56 0.59
CA THR A 300 8.43 8.17 0.49
C THR A 300 8.03 7.69 1.88
N ALA A 301 6.80 7.22 2.03
CA ALA A 301 6.29 6.75 3.31
C ALA A 301 6.80 5.32 3.59
N SER A 302 7.25 5.07 4.83
CA SER A 302 7.60 3.72 5.26
C SER A 302 6.38 2.80 5.25
N ARG A 303 6.60 1.47 5.25
CA ARG A 303 5.47 0.54 5.34
C ARG A 303 4.74 0.62 6.68
N GLU A 304 5.49 0.84 7.76
CA GLU A 304 4.95 0.98 9.11
C GLU A 304 4.14 2.28 9.25
N ASP A 305 4.61 3.36 8.63
CA ASP A 305 3.92 4.64 8.53
C ASP A 305 2.62 4.55 7.74
N LEU A 306 2.64 3.88 6.58
CA LEU A 306 1.44 3.62 5.79
C LEU A 306 0.42 2.79 6.56
N ASN A 307 0.87 1.71 7.22
CA ASN A 307 0.01 0.91 8.08
C ASN A 307 -0.57 1.77 9.22
N ALA A 308 0.26 2.58 9.91
CA ALA A 308 -0.17 3.42 11.03
C ALA A 308 -1.20 4.48 10.63
N TYR A 309 -1.06 5.06 9.43
CA TYR A 309 -2.03 5.96 8.83
C TYR A 309 -3.36 5.26 8.50
N PHE A 310 -3.32 4.15 7.76
CA PHE A 310 -4.54 3.46 7.31
C PHE A 310 -5.29 2.76 8.45
N ASP A 311 -4.59 2.34 9.50
CA ASP A 311 -5.17 1.69 10.68
C ASP A 311 -5.63 2.69 11.76
N ARG A 312 -5.38 4.00 11.55
CA ARG A 312 -5.61 5.09 12.51
C ARG A 312 -4.97 4.85 13.89
N VAL A 313 -3.70 4.45 13.91
CA VAL A 313 -2.94 4.26 15.18
C VAL A 313 -1.83 5.31 15.38
N ALA A 314 -1.82 6.36 14.55
CA ALA A 314 -1.02 7.57 14.72
C ALA A 314 -1.80 8.80 14.18
N THR A 315 -1.68 9.95 14.85
CA THR A 315 -2.27 11.22 14.38
C THR A 315 -1.52 11.77 13.16
N PRO A 316 -2.12 12.68 12.37
CA PRO A 316 -1.40 13.42 11.33
C PRO A 316 -0.21 14.19 11.91
N GLY A 317 -0.36 14.78 13.11
CA GLY A 317 0.74 15.38 13.87
C GLY A 317 1.93 14.43 14.05
N GLN A 318 1.73 13.26 14.66
CA GLN A 318 2.78 12.27 14.91
C GLN A 318 3.44 11.76 13.62
N LEU A 319 2.66 11.57 12.55
CA LEU A 319 3.18 11.15 11.25
C LEU A 319 4.00 12.25 10.57
N VAL A 320 3.58 13.52 10.66
CA VAL A 320 4.35 14.67 10.17
C VAL A 320 5.65 14.82 10.97
N GLU A 321 5.58 14.78 12.29
CA GLU A 321 6.72 14.86 13.20
C GLU A 321 7.78 13.78 12.88
N ARG A 322 7.37 12.52 12.71
CA ARG A 322 8.26 11.41 12.36
C ARG A 322 8.87 11.52 10.97
N ASN A 323 8.11 11.96 9.96
CA ASN A 323 8.53 11.92 8.54
C ASN A 323 9.14 13.23 8.02
N PHE A 324 8.96 14.34 8.74
CA PHE A 324 9.34 15.68 8.30
C PHE A 324 9.99 16.54 9.41
N GLY A 325 10.20 16.00 10.61
CA GLY A 325 10.71 16.76 11.75
C GLY A 325 12.11 17.34 11.56
N ASP A 326 12.93 16.79 10.66
CA ASP A 326 14.20 17.35 10.20
C ASP A 326 13.99 18.69 9.47
N ARG A 327 13.17 18.67 8.41
CA ARG A 327 12.83 19.80 7.53
C ARG A 327 11.92 20.83 8.20
N LEU A 328 11.26 20.46 9.30
CA LEU A 328 10.53 21.36 10.20
C LEU A 328 11.40 21.85 11.37
N HIS A 329 12.62 21.33 11.52
CA HIS A 329 13.58 21.64 12.57
C HIS A 329 13.02 21.44 14.00
N LEU A 330 12.20 20.40 14.20
CA LEU A 330 11.56 20.10 15.48
C LEU A 330 12.58 19.54 16.47
N GLN A 331 12.53 19.98 17.74
CA GLN A 331 13.41 19.46 18.78
C GLN A 331 13.21 17.95 19.01
N SER A 332 11.96 17.49 18.98
CA SER A 332 11.57 16.07 19.13
C SER A 332 12.19 15.16 18.08
N HIS A 333 12.44 15.65 16.86
CA HIS A 333 13.18 14.90 15.83
C HIS A 333 14.62 14.58 16.27
N TYR A 334 15.24 15.43 17.08
CA TYR A 334 16.62 15.26 17.53
C TYR A 334 16.74 14.50 18.86
N GLU A 335 15.69 14.48 19.69
CA GLU A 335 15.69 13.81 21.01
C GLU A 335 15.84 12.27 20.95
N GLN A 336 15.55 11.67 19.79
CA GLN A 336 15.80 10.25 19.52
C GLN A 336 17.29 9.92 19.33
N PHE A 337 18.12 10.88 18.90
CA PHE A 337 19.54 10.62 18.60
C PHE A 337 20.39 10.83 19.86
N ARG A 338 20.88 9.72 20.43
CA ARG A 338 21.75 9.71 21.62
C ARG A 338 23.06 9.01 21.30
N LEU A 339 24.15 9.52 21.86
CA LEU A 339 25.47 8.93 21.71
C LEU A 339 25.52 7.56 22.42
N PRO A 340 26.26 6.57 21.87
CA PRO A 340 26.59 5.36 22.61
C PRO A 340 27.30 5.67 23.94
N GLU A 341 27.13 4.79 24.93
CA GLU A 341 27.79 4.95 26.24
C GLU A 341 29.31 4.95 26.12
N GLY A 342 29.97 5.75 26.95
CA GLY A 342 31.44 5.88 26.97
C GLY A 342 32.03 6.91 26.00
N ILE A 343 31.22 7.56 25.14
CA ILE A 343 31.70 8.64 24.26
C ILE A 343 31.68 10.00 24.98
N ASP A 344 32.83 10.66 25.10
CA ASP A 344 32.92 12.02 25.65
C ASP A 344 32.38 13.06 24.63
N PRO A 345 31.34 13.85 24.95
CA PRO A 345 30.87 14.94 24.12
C PRO A 345 31.95 15.95 23.71
N LYS A 346 33.05 16.11 24.46
CA LYS A 346 34.17 16.98 24.10
C LYS A 346 34.90 16.51 22.84
N GLY A 347 34.92 15.21 22.54
CA GLY A 347 35.50 14.65 21.32
C GLY A 347 34.72 15.01 20.04
N ILE A 348 33.50 15.55 20.17
CA ILE A 348 32.61 15.84 19.04
C ILE A 348 32.90 17.20 18.43
N ARG A 349 33.28 17.18 17.15
CA ARG A 349 33.65 18.34 16.35
C ARG A 349 32.80 18.43 15.09
N VAL A 350 31.93 19.44 15.03
CA VAL A 350 31.30 19.93 13.80
C VAL A 350 32.17 21.07 13.27
N ALA A 351 32.62 20.98 12.02
CA ALA A 351 33.46 22.00 11.39
C ALA A 351 33.23 22.09 9.88
N LYS A 352 33.25 23.30 9.34
CA LYS A 352 33.24 23.54 7.90
C LYS A 352 34.55 23.03 7.30
N ASP A 353 34.46 22.23 6.23
CA ASP A 353 35.64 21.79 5.51
C ASP A 353 36.28 22.93 4.72
N LYS A 354 37.58 22.81 4.46
CA LYS A 354 38.33 23.80 3.66
C LYS A 354 38.30 23.47 2.16
N GLU A 355 38.13 22.20 1.81
CA GLU A 355 38.22 21.71 0.43
C GLU A 355 36.91 21.91 -0.34
N ASP A 356 35.78 21.50 0.25
CA ASP A 356 34.45 21.57 -0.37
C ASP A 356 33.51 22.61 0.27
N GLY A 357 33.93 23.25 1.37
CA GLY A 357 33.13 24.24 2.09
C GLY A 357 31.91 23.67 2.83
N LYS A 358 31.76 22.35 2.97
CA LYS A 358 30.60 21.72 3.60
C LYS A 358 30.79 21.58 5.11
N TRP A 359 29.71 21.65 5.88
CA TRP A 359 29.77 21.35 7.32
C TRP A 359 29.86 19.84 7.53
N LYS A 360 30.86 19.38 8.29
CA LYS A 360 31.06 17.96 8.59
C LYS A 360 31.18 17.71 10.09
N VAL A 361 30.54 16.64 10.58
CA VAL A 361 30.67 16.14 11.95
C VAL A 361 31.68 15.00 12.01
N SER A 362 32.38 14.89 13.13
CA SER A 362 33.25 13.76 13.46
C SER A 362 33.45 13.68 14.98
N ALA A 363 33.65 12.48 15.50
CA ALA A 363 33.96 12.24 16.90
C ALA A 363 35.41 11.74 17.04
N ASP A 364 36.06 12.15 18.12
CA ASP A 364 37.24 11.47 18.66
C ASP A 364 36.78 10.47 19.72
N LEU A 365 37.23 9.21 19.60
CA LEU A 365 36.85 8.12 20.50
C LEU A 365 37.95 7.79 21.52
N GLY A 366 39.01 8.60 21.58
CA GLY A 366 40.11 8.47 22.53
C GLY A 366 41.17 7.44 22.14
N GLU A 367 42.10 7.22 23.08
CA GLU A 367 43.27 6.36 22.88
C GLU A 367 42.89 4.92 22.49
N GLY A 368 43.61 4.34 21.52
CA GLY A 368 43.37 2.99 21.02
C GLY A 368 42.15 2.81 20.09
N ARG A 369 41.29 3.84 19.91
CA ARG A 369 40.11 3.81 19.01
C ARG A 369 40.13 4.92 17.94
N GLY A 370 40.72 6.07 18.26
CA GLY A 370 40.95 7.19 17.36
C GLY A 370 39.67 7.88 16.87
N ARG A 371 39.78 8.65 15.79
CA ARG A 371 38.65 9.42 15.22
C ARG A 371 37.75 8.61 14.28
N THR A 372 36.52 9.08 14.13
CA THR A 372 35.60 8.69 13.06
C THR A 372 35.95 9.35 11.72
N SER A 373 35.30 8.88 10.66
CA SER A 373 35.14 9.61 9.40
C SER A 373 34.49 11.00 9.62
N ARG A 374 34.55 11.85 8.58
CA ARG A 374 33.94 13.20 8.56
C ARG A 374 32.66 13.17 7.73
N GLN A 375 31.51 13.01 8.38
CA GLN A 375 30.21 12.93 7.71
C GLN A 375 29.63 14.31 7.44
N GLU A 376 29.05 14.51 6.25
CA GLU A 376 28.44 15.77 5.82
C GLU A 376 27.06 16.00 6.44
N LEU A 377 26.83 17.18 7.02
CA LEU A 377 25.52 17.60 7.51
C LEU A 377 24.61 17.95 6.34
N SER A 378 23.34 17.55 6.44
CA SER A 378 22.27 18.08 5.58
C SER A 378 22.06 19.58 5.83
N PHE A 379 21.41 20.27 4.89
CA PHE A 379 21.03 21.67 5.08
C PHE A 379 20.14 21.84 6.32
N ASP A 380 19.13 20.97 6.47
CA ASP A 380 18.18 21.02 7.56
C ASP A 380 18.84 20.76 8.93
N ASP A 381 19.78 19.82 9.01
CA ASP A 381 20.56 19.56 10.23
C ASP A 381 21.52 20.71 10.58
N GLY A 382 22.13 21.34 9.58
CA GLY A 382 22.92 22.56 9.77
C GLY A 382 22.06 23.74 10.26
N TYR A 383 20.83 23.87 9.74
CA TYR A 383 19.88 24.89 10.17
C TYR A 383 19.41 24.63 11.62
N SER A 384 19.06 23.39 11.94
CA SER A 384 18.67 22.94 13.28
C SER A 384 19.77 23.17 14.33
N LEU A 385 21.03 22.97 13.96
CA LEU A 385 22.18 23.16 14.84
C LEU A 385 22.57 24.65 15.02
N PHE A 386 22.65 25.42 13.93
CA PHE A 386 23.23 26.77 13.96
C PHE A 386 22.21 27.91 14.07
N LYS A 387 20.97 27.72 13.58
CA LYS A 387 19.98 28.81 13.46
C LYS A 387 18.86 28.69 14.49
N THR A 388 18.14 27.56 14.54
CA THR A 388 17.05 27.35 15.51
C THR A 388 17.54 26.82 16.86
N LYS A 389 18.69 26.13 16.87
CA LYS A 389 19.29 25.45 18.04
C LYS A 389 18.41 24.33 18.61
N THR A 390 17.54 23.75 17.79
CA THR A 390 16.72 22.58 18.12
C THR A 390 17.48 21.25 17.99
N ALA A 391 18.72 21.28 17.47
CA ALA A 391 19.67 20.18 17.52
C ALA A 391 20.96 20.57 18.27
N THR A 392 21.47 19.66 19.09
CA THR A 392 22.83 19.74 19.67
C THR A 392 23.85 19.03 18.77
N ARG A 393 25.14 19.39 18.88
CA ARG A 393 26.21 18.70 18.12
C ARG A 393 26.31 17.22 18.51
N GLU A 394 25.93 16.89 19.74
CA GLU A 394 25.85 15.54 20.30
C GLU A 394 24.76 14.71 19.59
N GLN A 395 23.56 15.28 19.39
CA GLN A 395 22.48 14.65 18.61
C GLN A 395 22.85 14.52 17.13
N ILE A 396 23.50 15.53 16.54
CA ILE A 396 24.00 15.44 15.15
C ILE A 396 25.07 14.35 15.01
N ALA A 397 26.02 14.24 15.94
CA ALA A 397 27.00 13.16 15.93
C ALA A 397 26.33 11.78 16.10
N ALA A 398 25.33 11.66 16.98
CA ALA A 398 24.56 10.43 17.12
C ALA A 398 23.78 10.07 15.85
N LYS A 399 23.17 11.04 15.15
CA LYS A 399 22.45 10.85 13.87
C LYS A 399 23.37 10.32 12.76
N TYR A 400 24.62 10.76 12.72
CA TYR A 400 25.54 10.50 11.59
C TYR A 400 26.64 9.47 11.84
N LEU A 401 27.03 9.23 13.10
CA LEU A 401 28.25 8.46 13.42
C LEU A 401 27.99 7.18 14.22
N THR A 402 26.77 6.94 14.72
CA THR A 402 26.49 5.82 15.64
C THR A 402 26.90 4.45 15.10
N GLU A 403 26.72 4.17 13.80
CA GLU A 403 27.17 2.91 13.19
C GLU A 403 28.71 2.77 13.17
N GLU A 404 29.44 3.81 12.78
CA GLU A 404 30.90 3.81 12.78
C GLU A 404 31.47 3.76 14.20
N ILE A 405 30.85 4.50 15.13
CA ILE A 405 31.17 4.49 16.56
C ILE A 405 30.98 3.06 17.09
N ASN A 406 29.81 2.45 16.93
CA ASN A 406 29.55 1.10 17.42
C ASN A 406 30.51 0.06 16.81
N THR A 407 30.85 0.20 15.52
CA THR A 407 31.85 -0.63 14.85
C THR A 407 33.25 -0.47 15.48
N LYS A 408 33.69 0.76 15.73
CA LYS A 408 34.96 1.08 16.44
C LYS A 408 34.92 0.75 17.93
N LEU A 409 33.74 0.68 18.54
CA LEU A 409 33.55 0.30 19.94
C LEU A 409 33.61 -1.23 20.13
N ALA A 410 33.12 -2.00 19.16
CA ALA A 410 33.16 -3.46 19.15
C ALA A 410 34.51 -4.03 18.67
N ALA A 411 35.31 -3.25 17.92
CA ALA A 411 36.65 -3.64 17.53
C ALA A 411 37.59 -3.82 18.75
N PRO A 412 38.49 -4.81 18.75
CA PRO A 412 39.49 -4.95 19.81
C PRO A 412 40.42 -3.72 19.84
N LEU A 413 40.74 -3.25 21.04
CA LEU A 413 41.61 -2.09 21.24
C LEU A 413 42.97 -2.30 20.57
N SER A 414 43.40 -1.32 19.77
CA SER A 414 44.72 -1.37 19.14
C SER A 414 45.82 -1.14 20.18
N MET A 415 46.41 -2.23 20.67
CA MET A 415 47.66 -2.18 21.44
C MET A 415 48.84 -1.99 20.49
N GLU A 416 48.93 -0.81 19.86
CA GLU A 416 50.20 -0.34 19.30
C GLU A 416 51.19 -0.13 20.43
N LYS A 417 52.03 -1.15 20.66
CA LYS A 417 53.08 -1.10 21.68
C LYS A 417 54.00 0.08 21.41
N SER A 418 54.22 0.87 22.45
CA SER A 418 55.29 1.87 22.55
C SER A 418 56.68 1.20 22.53
N ALA A 419 57.08 0.71 21.36
CA ALA A 419 58.35 0.03 21.10
C ALA A 419 59.31 0.95 20.33
N SER A 420 59.43 2.20 20.78
CA SER A 420 60.37 3.20 20.25
C SER A 420 61.02 3.97 21.40
N MET A 421 61.87 3.28 22.16
CA MET A 421 62.77 3.87 23.16
C MET A 421 63.83 2.83 23.56
N LYS A 422 65.11 3.16 23.31
CA LYS A 422 66.27 2.24 23.28
C LYS A 422 66.19 1.27 22.08
N MET A 423 67.25 1.06 21.30
CA MET A 423 68.69 1.36 21.53
C MET A 423 69.18 2.55 20.71
#